data_AF-A0A0D2HPS6-F1
#
_entry.id   AF-A0A0D2HPS6-F1
#
_cell.length_a   1.000
_cell.length_b   1.000
_cell.length_c   1.000
_cell.angle_alpha   90.00
_cell.angle_beta   90.00
_cell.angle_gamma   90.00
#
_symmetry.space_group_name_H-M   'P 1'
#
loop_
_entity.id
_entity.type
_entity.pdbx_description
1 polymer ?
#
loop_
_entity_poly.entity_id
_entity_poly.type
_entity_poly.pdbx_seq_one_letter_code
_entity_poly.pdbx_strand_id
1 'polypeptide(L)' 'MATKDELLDELLKGYERPEDLLGENGIFQELKKALGAELTHHLGCEKGKKPEAKSGNTRNGHGKKRVKSSGGEIELSV' A
#
# COMPACT_ATOMS: atom_id res chain seq x y z
N MET A 1 15.14 -14.47 6.13
CA MET A 1 14.50 -13.36 5.40
C MET A 1 13.91 -14.01 4.16
N ALA A 2 12.58 -14.01 4.00
CA ALA A 2 11.93 -14.75 2.93
C ALA A 2 12.43 -14.27 1.56
N THR A 3 12.57 -15.21 0.62
CA THR A 3 12.90 -14.85 -0.77
C THR A 3 11.72 -14.14 -1.43
N LYS A 4 11.96 -13.39 -2.52
CA LYS A 4 10.88 -12.70 -3.24
C LYS A 4 9.78 -13.65 -3.72
N ASP A 5 10.17 -14.88 -4.05
CA ASP A 5 9.26 -15.91 -4.57
C ASP A 5 8.37 -16.47 -3.44
N GLU A 6 8.95 -16.77 -2.27
CA GLU A 6 8.19 -17.23 -1.10
C GLU A 6 7.14 -16.21 -0.63
N LEU A 7 7.48 -14.91 -0.65
CA LEU A 7 6.52 -13.85 -0.32
C LEU A 7 5.42 -13.71 -1.37
N LEU A 8 5.76 -13.91 -2.65
CA LEU A 8 4.78 -13.87 -3.71
C LEU A 8 3.80 -15.05 -3.62
N ASP A 9 4.30 -16.24 -3.32
CA ASP A 9 3.49 -17.44 -3.07
C ASP A 9 2.56 -17.24 -1.87
N GLU A 10 3.03 -16.58 -0.81
CA GLU A 10 2.20 -16.25 0.36
C GLU A 10 1.11 -15.22 0.00
N LEU A 11 1.47 -14.16 -0.73
CA LEU A 11 0.54 -13.11 -1.15
C LEU A 11 -0.54 -13.63 -2.12
N LEU A 12 -0.19 -14.58 -3.00
CA LEU A 12 -1.09 -15.17 -3.98
C LEU A 12 -1.79 -16.43 -3.46
N LYS A 13 -1.61 -16.78 -2.19
CA LYS A 13 -2.23 -17.96 -1.60
C LYS A 13 -3.75 -17.83 -1.62
N GLY A 14 -4.42 -18.74 -2.32
CA GLY A 14 -5.88 -18.75 -2.47
C GLY A 14 -6.42 -17.78 -3.53
N TYR A 15 -5.54 -17.25 -4.40
CA TYR A 15 -5.97 -16.55 -5.61
C TYR A 15 -6.58 -17.55 -6.62
N GLU A 16 -7.87 -17.42 -6.89
CA GLU A 16 -8.58 -18.33 -7.81
C GLU A 16 -9.13 -17.61 -9.04
N ARG A 17 -9.54 -16.34 -8.90
CA ARG A 17 -10.16 -15.56 -9.98
C ARG A 17 -9.60 -14.13 -10.04
N PRO A 18 -9.68 -13.45 -11.19
CA PRO A 18 -9.14 -12.09 -11.36
C PRO A 18 -9.63 -11.07 -10.32
N GLU A 19 -10.86 -11.26 -9.82
CA GLU A 19 -11.46 -10.39 -8.80
C GLU A 19 -10.72 -10.46 -7.46
N ASP A 20 -10.07 -11.58 -7.14
CA ASP A 20 -9.31 -11.74 -5.89
C ASP A 20 -8.01 -10.93 -5.91
N LEU A 21 -7.51 -10.54 -7.09
CA LEU A 21 -6.34 -9.67 -7.24
C LEU A 21 -6.74 -8.19 -7.38
N LEU A 22 -7.69 -7.88 -8.28
CA LEU A 22 -8.01 -6.50 -8.69
C LEU A 22 -9.37 -5.98 -8.22
N GLY A 23 -10.24 -6.84 -7.67
CA GLY A 23 -11.56 -6.45 -7.16
C GLY A 23 -11.51 -5.53 -5.94
N GLU A 24 -12.67 -5.09 -5.47
CA GLU A 24 -12.79 -4.16 -4.32
C GLU A 24 -12.20 -4.72 -3.01
N ASN A 25 -12.18 -6.04 -2.87
CA ASN A 25 -11.57 -6.74 -1.73
C ASN A 25 -10.31 -7.53 -2.13
N GLY A 26 -9.75 -7.24 -3.31
CA GLY A 26 -8.60 -7.97 -3.83
C GLY A 26 -7.28 -7.58 -3.17
N ILE A 27 -6.26 -8.42 -3.36
CA ILE A 27 -4.90 -8.26 -2.82
C ILE A 27 -4.34 -6.86 -3.12
N PHE A 28 -4.62 -6.29 -4.30
CA PHE A 28 -4.13 -4.97 -4.66
C PHE A 28 -4.68 -3.85 -3.75
N GLN A 29 -5.91 -3.99 -3.24
CA GLN A 29 -6.50 -3.00 -2.32
C GLN A 29 -5.85 -3.08 -0.93
N GLU A 30 -5.49 -4.29 -0.48
CA GLU A 30 -4.69 -4.47 0.74
C GLU A 30 -3.29 -3.87 0.60
N LEU A 31 -2.63 -4.05 -0.55
CA LEU A 31 -1.34 -3.41 -0.83
C LEU A 31 -1.43 -1.89 -0.83
N LYS A 32 -2.52 -1.30 -1.34
CA LYS A 32 -2.76 0.15 -1.23
C LYS A 32 -2.89 0.61 0.22
N LYS A 33 -3.56 -0.17 1.09
CA LYS A 33 -3.65 0.13 2.53
C LYS A 33 -2.28 0.06 3.19
N ALA A 34 -1.43 -0.88 2.78
CA ALA A 34 -0.07 -1.03 3.30
C ALA A 34 0.79 0.23 3.08
N LEU A 35 0.61 0.96 1.98
CA LEU A 35 1.28 2.25 1.76
C LEU A 35 0.93 3.27 2.86
N GLY A 36 -0.33 3.28 3.31
CA GLY A 36 -0.77 4.12 4.42
C GLY A 36 -0.16 3.70 5.76
N ALA A 37 0.01 2.39 5.97
CA ALA A 37 0.67 1.85 7.16
C ALA A 37 2.18 2.16 7.17
N GLU A 38 2.85 2.09 6.01
CA GLU A 38 4.24 2.51 5.86
C GLU A 38 4.42 3.99 6.23
N LEU A 39 3.48 4.85 5.81
CA LEU A 39 3.48 6.27 6.19
C LEU A 39 3.25 6.46 7.71
N THR A 40 2.35 5.68 8.32
CA THR A 40 2.18 5.67 9.78
C THR A 40 3.49 5.31 10.48
N HIS A 41 4.15 4.24 10.03
CA HIS A 41 5.42 3.79 10.58
C HIS A 41 6.52 4.84 10.42
N HIS A 42 6.64 5.44 9.24
CA HIS A 42 7.66 6.47 8.96
C HIS A 42 7.47 7.74 9.80
N LEU A 43 6.24 8.21 9.96
CA LEU A 43 5.93 9.41 10.74
C LEU A 43 5.81 9.14 12.24
N GLY A 44 5.69 7.87 12.65
CA GLY A 44 5.39 7.48 14.02
C GLY A 44 4.02 7.97 14.51
N CYS A 45 3.11 8.32 13.59
CA CYS A 45 1.80 8.85 13.96
C CYS A 45 0.66 8.39 13.03
N GLU A 46 -0.47 8.11 13.65
CA GLU A 46 -1.70 7.72 12.96
C GLU A 46 -2.30 8.86 12.15
N LYS A 47 -3.16 8.50 11.18
CA LYS A 47 -3.92 9.47 10.40
C LYS A 47 -4.80 10.32 11.34
N GLY A 48 -4.70 11.64 11.21
CA GLY A 48 -5.48 12.59 12.01
C GLY A 48 -4.94 12.84 13.42
N LYS A 49 -3.86 12.15 13.82
CA LYS A 49 -3.17 12.42 15.10
C LYS A 49 -1.96 13.32 14.87
N LYS A 50 -1.66 14.15 15.87
CA LYS A 50 -0.44 14.96 15.88
C LYS A 50 0.74 14.07 16.30
N PRO A 51 1.92 14.20 15.66
CA PRO A 51 3.12 13.49 16.09
C PRO A 51 3.46 13.85 17.55
N GLU A 52 3.92 12.86 18.32
CA GLU A 52 4.26 13.04 19.75
C GLU A 52 5.52 13.90 19.94
N ALA A 53 6.46 13.83 19.02
CA ALA A 53 7.65 14.68 18.99
C ALA A 53 7.42 15.94 18.12
N LYS A 54 8.32 16.94 18.24
CA LYS A 54 8.49 18.00 17.23
C LYS A 54 9.06 17.41 15.92
N SER A 55 8.40 16.40 15.35
CA SER A 55 8.64 15.96 13.99
C SER A 55 8.40 17.15 13.08
N GLY A 56 9.40 17.51 12.29
CA GLY A 56 9.25 18.54 11.25
C GLY A 56 8.27 18.12 10.16
N ASN A 57 7.93 16.84 10.08
CA ASN A 57 7.06 16.27 9.06
C ASN A 57 5.69 15.89 9.62
N THR A 58 4.64 16.26 8.88
CA THR A 58 3.25 15.90 9.14
C THR A 58 2.59 15.43 7.84
N ARG A 59 1.54 14.61 7.95
CA ARG A 59 0.74 14.23 6.77
C ARG A 59 0.17 15.47 6.09
N ASN A 60 0.27 15.53 4.76
CA ASN A 60 -0.19 16.66 3.95
C ASN A 60 -1.10 16.19 2.80
N GLY A 61 -2.16 15.45 3.14
CA GLY A 61 -3.08 14.90 2.16
C GLY A 61 -2.50 13.74 1.36
N HIS A 62 -3.01 13.55 0.13
CA HIS A 62 -2.56 12.51 -0.80
C HIS A 62 -2.33 13.15 -2.19
N GLY A 63 -1.33 12.68 -2.91
CA GLY A 63 -1.05 13.02 -4.30
C GLY A 63 -1.49 11.92 -5.26
N LYS A 64 -1.89 12.31 -6.48
CA LYS A 64 -2.17 11.36 -7.55
C LYS A 64 -0.87 10.93 -8.23
N LYS A 65 -0.67 9.63 -8.39
CA LYS A 65 0.48 9.07 -9.13
C LYS A 65 -0.01 8.04 -10.14
N ARG A 66 0.38 8.22 -11.40
CA ARG A 66 0.22 7.19 -12.44
C ARG A 66 1.49 6.35 -12.51
N VAL A 67 1.35 5.05 -12.25
CA VAL A 67 2.45 4.07 -12.27
C VAL A 67 2.32 3.23 -13.53
N LYS A 68 3.39 3.13 -14.31
CA LYS A 68 3.46 2.23 -15.47
C LYS A 68 3.97 0.87 -15.01
N SER A 69 3.19 -0.18 -15.26
CA SER A 69 3.55 -1.57 -15.02
C SER A 69 3.51 -2.35 -16.34
N SER A 70 4.06 -3.56 -16.35
CA SER A 70 3.96 -4.48 -17.48
C SER A 70 2.50 -4.82 -17.83
N GLY A 71 1.59 -4.75 -16.86
CA GLY A 71 0.15 -4.94 -17.04
C GLY A 71 -0.64 -3.68 -17.42
N GLY A 72 0.02 -2.54 -17.69
CA GLY A 72 -0.62 -1.27 -18.04
C GLY A 72 -0.41 -0.15 -17.03
N GLU A 73 -1.15 0.95 -17.20
CA GLU A 73 -1.09 2.11 -16.30
C GLU A 73 -2.06 1.97 -15.13
N ILE A 74 -1.60 2.31 -13.93
CA ILE A 74 -2.40 2.27 -12.71
C ILE A 74 -2.37 3.64 -12.03
N GLU A 75 -3.55 4.18 -11.72
CA GLU A 75 -3.67 5.39 -10.91
C GLU A 75 -3.74 5.06 -9.41
N LEU A 76 -2.89 5.71 -8.64
CA LEU A 76 -2.79 5.58 -7.19
C LEU A 76 -3.01 6.94 -6.52
N SER A 77 -3.59 6.91 -5.32
CA SER A 77 -3.63 8.02 -4.38
C SER A 77 -2.69 7.69 -3.23
N VAL A 78 -1.57 8.41 -3.13
CA VAL A 78 -0.49 8.17 -2.15
C VAL A 78 -0.31 9.34 -1.20
#